data_AF-A0A7H0LHW3-F1
#
_entry.id   AF-A0A7H0LHW3-F1
#
_cell.length_a   1.000
_cell.length_b   1.000
_cell.length_c   1.000
_cell.angle_alpha   90.00
_cell.angle_beta   90.00
_cell.angle_gamma   90.00
#
_symmetry.space_group_name_H-M   'P 1'
#
loop_
_entity.id
_entity.type
_entity.pdbx_description
1 polymer ?
#
loop_
_entity_poly.entity_id
_entity_poly.type
_entity_poly.pdbx_seq_one_letter_code
_entity_poly.pdbx_strand_id
1 'polypeptide(L)'
;MIAAPGQKNDCGVYTPTETLALPQPNRKGWRGSPLAEIDIVRTSEGWRAVHGIQFLTGSCWGSSSPLMDRDTAFNSRDAAIEHQVARLRERVTKYGEREPGALRDVRAILAWLDNLRPVQADLFAALA
;
A
#
# COMPACT_ATOMS: atom_id res chain seq x y z
N MET A 1 -3.63 1.39 -23.99
CA MET A 1 -2.36 2.12 -23.73
C MET A 1 -2.15 2.16 -22.22
N ILE A 2 -0.93 1.98 -21.72
CA ILE A 2 -0.64 2.16 -20.29
C ILE A 2 -0.66 3.68 -20.03
N ALA A 3 -1.56 4.12 -19.15
CA ALA A 3 -1.65 5.54 -18.79
C ALA A 3 -0.34 6.00 -18.10
N ALA A 4 0.07 7.24 -18.32
CA ALA A 4 1.26 7.78 -17.66
C ALA A 4 1.02 7.87 -16.14
N PRO A 5 2.07 7.87 -15.30
CA PRO A 5 1.92 8.10 -13.87
C PRO A 5 1.09 9.36 -13.57
N GLY A 6 0.12 9.24 -12.67
CA GLY A 6 -0.83 10.31 -12.36
C GLY A 6 -2.03 10.42 -13.30
N GLN A 7 -2.04 9.71 -14.42
CA GLN A 7 -3.17 9.70 -15.36
C GLN A 7 -4.09 8.50 -15.12
N LYS A 8 -5.34 8.66 -15.54
CA LYS A 8 -6.32 7.58 -15.55
C LYS A 8 -6.24 6.78 -16.84
N ASN A 9 -6.53 5.49 -16.74
CA ASN A 9 -6.91 4.69 -17.91
C ASN A 9 -8.39 4.92 -18.29
N ASP A 10 -8.84 4.27 -19.36
CA ASP A 10 -10.22 4.36 -19.88
C ASP A 10 -11.29 3.88 -18.87
N CYS A 11 -10.88 3.17 -17.82
CA CYS A 11 -11.74 2.70 -16.74
C CYS A 11 -11.76 3.64 -15.52
N GLY A 12 -11.09 4.80 -15.58
CA GLY A 12 -11.03 5.76 -14.49
C GLY A 12 -10.08 5.38 -13.35
N VAL A 13 -9.22 4.38 -13.56
CA VAL A 13 -8.21 3.97 -12.57
C VAL A 13 -6.95 4.79 -12.77
N TYR A 14 -6.48 5.45 -11.71
CA TYR A 14 -5.22 6.16 -11.71
C TYR A 14 -4.05 5.19 -11.82
N THR A 15 -3.07 5.55 -12.64
CA THR A 15 -1.73 4.98 -12.55
C THR A 15 -1.00 5.67 -11.40
N PRO A 16 -0.54 4.94 -10.38
CA PRO A 16 0.16 5.53 -9.24
C PRO A 16 1.37 6.33 -9.71
N THR A 17 1.62 7.46 -9.06
CA THR A 17 2.91 8.19 -9.21
C THR A 17 4.00 7.56 -8.35
N GLU A 18 3.59 6.84 -7.31
CA GLU A 18 4.47 6.18 -6.37
C GLU A 18 3.78 4.95 -5.80
N THR A 19 4.54 3.87 -5.58
CA THR A 19 4.08 2.67 -4.90
C THR A 19 5.07 2.29 -3.81
N LEU A 20 4.60 2.23 -2.56
CA LEU A 20 5.37 1.73 -1.42
C LEU A 20 5.01 0.26 -1.21
N ALA A 21 5.93 -0.66 -1.46
CA ALA A 21 5.65 -2.10 -1.40
C ALA A 21 6.55 -2.81 -0.38
N LEU A 22 5.97 -3.78 0.32
CA LEU A 22 6.70 -4.82 1.04
C LEU A 22 6.83 -6.04 0.12
N PRO A 23 7.96 -6.19 -0.61
CA PRO A 23 8.14 -7.30 -1.53
C PRO A 23 8.24 -8.62 -0.76
N GLN A 24 7.92 -9.72 -1.44
CA GLN A 24 8.27 -11.05 -0.95
C GLN A 24 9.74 -11.32 -1.26
N PRO A 25 10.62 -11.47 -0.25
CA PRO A 25 12.06 -11.59 -0.50
C PRO A 25 12.47 -12.83 -1.28
N ASN A 26 11.60 -13.84 -1.43
CA ASN A 26 11.97 -15.15 -1.98
C ASN A 26 11.05 -15.66 -3.10
N ARG A 27 10.31 -14.78 -3.80
CA ARG A 27 9.43 -15.20 -4.90
C ARG A 27 9.45 -14.23 -6.07
N LYS A 28 9.60 -14.79 -7.29
CA LYS A 28 9.49 -14.06 -8.56
C LYS A 28 8.17 -14.40 -9.25
N GLY A 29 7.54 -13.42 -9.88
CA GLY A 29 6.32 -13.63 -10.67
C GLY A 29 5.07 -13.87 -9.84
N TRP A 30 3.96 -14.27 -10.45
CA TRP A 30 2.65 -14.29 -9.78
C TRP A 30 2.58 -15.33 -8.62
N ARG A 31 2.24 -14.87 -7.41
CA ARG A 31 2.53 -15.38 -6.04
C ARG A 31 3.87 -14.96 -5.41
N GLY A 32 4.55 -14.01 -6.05
CA GLY A 32 5.60 -13.12 -5.56
C GLY A 32 5.20 -11.64 -5.68
N SER A 33 3.89 -11.37 -5.68
CA SER A 33 3.34 -10.03 -5.48
C SER A 33 3.69 -9.52 -4.07
N PRO A 34 3.71 -8.20 -3.84
CA PRO A 34 3.95 -7.64 -2.51
C PRO A 34 2.99 -8.24 -1.47
N LEU A 35 3.49 -8.44 -0.24
CA LEU A 35 2.65 -8.80 0.90
C LEU A 35 1.67 -7.66 1.23
N ALA A 36 2.16 -6.44 1.10
CA ALA A 36 1.40 -5.22 1.24
C ALA A 36 1.97 -4.14 0.33
N GLU A 37 1.12 -3.23 -0.11
CA GLU A 37 1.49 -2.07 -0.90
C GLU A 37 0.61 -0.86 -0.56
N ILE A 38 1.13 0.34 -0.79
CA ILE A 38 0.38 1.61 -0.76
C ILE A 38 0.68 2.34 -2.06
N ASP A 39 -0.32 2.46 -2.90
CA ASP A 39 -0.28 3.23 -4.13
C ASP A 39 -0.69 4.67 -3.86
N ILE A 40 0.04 5.63 -4.41
CA ILE A 40 -0.13 7.05 -4.15
C ILE A 40 -0.19 7.80 -5.47
N VAL A 41 -1.12 8.75 -5.56
CA VAL A 41 -1.23 9.66 -6.70
C VAL A 41 -1.44 11.09 -6.24
N ARG A 42 -0.79 12.04 -6.92
CA ARG A 42 -1.10 13.46 -6.81
C ARG A 42 -2.09 13.85 -7.90
N THR A 43 -3.23 14.41 -7.49
CA THR A 43 -4.24 14.97 -8.39
C THR A 43 -4.37 16.48 -8.16
N SER A 44 -5.21 17.16 -8.94
CA SER A 44 -5.54 18.58 -8.74
C SER A 44 -6.23 18.87 -7.41
N GLU A 45 -6.90 17.88 -6.83
CA GLU A 45 -7.65 18.00 -5.57
C GLU A 45 -6.83 17.64 -4.34
N GLY A 46 -5.63 17.07 -4.53
CA GLY A 46 -4.73 16.68 -3.45
C GLY A 46 -4.06 15.34 -3.68
N TRP A 47 -3.59 14.73 -2.60
CA TRP A 47 -2.97 13.42 -2.58
C TRP A 47 -4.00 12.34 -2.28
N ARG A 48 -3.98 11.26 -3.04
CA ARG A 48 -4.86 10.10 -2.83
C ARG A 48 -3.99 8.86 -2.71
N ALA A 49 -4.42 7.93 -1.88
CA ALA A 49 -3.72 6.68 -1.72
C ALA A 49 -4.70 5.53 -1.45
N VAL A 50 -4.30 4.32 -1.84
CA VAL A 50 -5.00 3.06 -1.53
C VAL A 50 -3.98 2.02 -1.08
N HIS A 51 -4.41 1.03 -0.29
CA HIS A 51 -3.57 -0.09 0.10
C HIS A 51 -4.00 -1.39 -0.57
N GLY A 52 -3.02 -2.25 -0.82
CA GLY A 52 -3.20 -3.63 -1.23
C GLY A 52 -2.55 -4.59 -0.24
N ILE A 53 -3.12 -5.80 -0.09
CA ILE A 53 -2.57 -6.90 0.69
C ILE A 53 -2.82 -8.24 0.03
N GLN A 54 -1.86 -9.15 0.20
CA GLN A 54 -2.01 -10.53 -0.21
C GLN A 54 -1.30 -11.48 0.76
N PHE A 55 -2.10 -12.17 1.58
CA PHE A 55 -1.63 -13.18 2.51
C PHE A 55 -1.47 -14.53 1.83
N LEU A 56 -0.47 -15.29 2.25
CA LEU A 56 -0.21 -16.63 1.72
C LEU A 56 -0.44 -17.71 2.79
N THR A 57 -1.65 -17.72 3.35
CA THR A 57 -2.17 -18.80 4.21
C THR A 57 -3.11 -19.71 3.42
N GLY A 58 -3.52 -20.84 4.02
CA GLY A 58 -4.40 -21.83 3.39
C GLY A 58 -5.71 -21.28 2.82
N SER A 59 -6.16 -20.09 3.26
CA SER A 59 -7.36 -19.41 2.76
C SER A 59 -7.12 -18.37 1.66
N CYS A 60 -5.87 -18.18 1.18
CA CYS A 60 -5.49 -17.25 0.10
C CYS A 60 -6.26 -15.92 0.16
N TRP A 61 -6.12 -15.18 1.27
CA TRP A 61 -6.84 -13.93 1.45
C TRP A 61 -6.04 -12.72 0.92
N GLY A 62 -6.70 -11.85 0.17
CA GLY A 62 -6.11 -10.61 -0.32
C GLY A 62 -7.18 -9.57 -0.58
N SER A 63 -6.77 -8.30 -0.57
CA SER A 63 -7.62 -7.17 -0.92
C SER A 63 -6.75 -6.08 -1.51
N SER A 64 -7.06 -5.67 -2.72
CA SER A 64 -6.55 -4.45 -3.33
C SER A 64 -7.73 -3.74 -3.98
N SER A 65 -7.75 -2.42 -3.89
CA SER A 65 -8.75 -1.58 -4.53
C SER A 65 -8.05 -0.70 -5.56
N PRO A 66 -8.62 -0.53 -6.76
CA PRO A 66 -8.05 0.41 -7.72
C PRO A 66 -8.15 1.85 -7.18
N LEU A 67 -7.08 2.62 -7.38
CA LEU A 67 -6.99 4.04 -7.04
C LEU A 67 -7.88 4.85 -7.99
N MET A 68 -8.89 5.55 -7.45
CA MET A 68 -9.99 6.18 -8.20
C MET A 68 -10.41 7.52 -7.56
N ASP A 69 -11.28 8.28 -8.24
CA ASP A 69 -11.80 9.57 -7.74
C ASP A 69 -12.64 9.51 -6.46
N ARG A 70 -13.12 8.32 -6.10
CA ARG A 70 -13.88 8.10 -4.86
C ARG A 70 -12.99 8.03 -3.62
N ASP A 71 -11.68 7.83 -3.79
CA ASP A 71 -10.76 7.72 -2.66
C ASP A 71 -10.55 9.09 -2.02
N THR A 72 -10.39 9.18 -0.71
CA THR A 72 -10.25 10.47 -0.05
C THR A 72 -9.01 11.22 -0.56
N ALA A 73 -9.20 12.50 -0.92
CA ALA A 73 -8.12 13.41 -1.22
C ALA A 73 -7.62 14.08 0.08
N PHE A 74 -6.31 14.15 0.24
CA PHE A 74 -5.63 14.73 1.39
C PHE A 74 -4.77 15.92 0.97
N ASN A 75 -4.62 16.87 1.88
CA ASN A 75 -3.83 18.08 1.63
C ASN A 75 -2.32 17.82 1.54
N SER A 76 -1.85 16.67 2.06
CA SER A 76 -0.45 16.27 1.99
C SER A 76 -0.30 14.78 1.66
N ARG A 77 0.85 14.44 1.06
CA ARG A 77 1.25 13.06 0.78
C ARG A 77 1.28 12.23 2.07
N ASP A 78 1.84 12.80 3.12
CA ASP A 78 2.01 12.10 4.40
C ASP A 78 0.67 11.80 5.06
N ALA A 79 -0.31 12.71 4.98
CA ALA A 79 -1.66 12.45 5.49
C ALA A 79 -2.36 11.32 4.71
N ALA A 80 -2.17 11.24 3.39
CA ALA A 80 -2.69 10.13 2.59
C ALA A 80 -2.06 8.79 2.99
N ILE A 81 -0.74 8.77 3.23
CA ILE A 81 -0.01 7.59 3.69
C ILE A 81 -0.47 7.20 5.09
N GLU A 82 -0.49 8.12 6.06
CA GLU A 82 -0.90 7.86 7.44
C GLU A 82 -2.32 7.28 7.50
N HIS A 83 -3.23 7.83 6.69
CA HIS A 83 -4.58 7.29 6.56
C HIS A 83 -4.59 5.84 6.08
N GLN A 84 -3.81 5.52 5.04
CA GLN A 84 -3.75 4.14 4.53
C GLN A 84 -3.00 3.20 5.46
N VAL A 85 -1.96 3.65 6.16
CA VAL A 85 -1.26 2.89 7.19
C VAL A 85 -2.22 2.50 8.32
N ALA A 86 -3.03 3.44 8.81
CA ALA A 86 -4.02 3.16 9.86
C ALA A 86 -5.05 2.11 9.42
N ARG A 87 -5.62 2.28 8.21
CA ARG A 87 -6.60 1.34 7.65
C ARG A 87 -6.01 -0.04 7.40
N LEU A 88 -4.79 -0.08 6.86
CA LEU A 88 -4.09 -1.33 6.61
C LEU A 88 -3.80 -2.05 7.92
N ARG A 89 -3.30 -1.34 8.94
CA ARG A 89 -3.04 -1.89 10.29
C ARG A 89 -4.29 -2.52 10.90
N GLU A 90 -5.40 -1.80 10.91
CA GLU A 90 -6.68 -2.32 11.43
C GLU A 90 -7.05 -3.62 10.71
N ARG A 91 -6.95 -3.61 9.39
CA ARG A 91 -7.37 -4.72 8.53
C ARG A 91 -6.50 -5.97 8.71
N VAL A 92 -5.18 -5.83 8.80
CA VAL A 92 -4.28 -6.98 9.01
C VAL A 92 -4.36 -7.54 10.43
N THR A 93 -4.54 -6.70 11.44
CA THR A 93 -4.73 -7.15 12.83
C THR A 93 -6.00 -8.00 12.94
N LYS A 94 -7.12 -7.50 12.42
CA LYS A 94 -8.40 -8.22 12.40
C LYS A 94 -8.33 -9.56 11.65
N TYR A 95 -7.51 -9.62 10.60
CA TYR A 95 -7.28 -10.87 9.88
C TYR A 95 -6.41 -11.84 10.68
N GLY A 96 -5.32 -11.37 11.29
CA GLY A 96 -4.43 -12.19 12.11
C GLY A 96 -5.10 -12.83 13.34
N GLU A 97 -6.08 -12.15 13.94
CA GLU A 97 -6.92 -12.71 15.01
C GLU A 97 -7.77 -13.91 14.56
N ARG A 98 -8.17 -13.93 13.29
CA ARG A 98 -9.07 -14.96 12.72
C ARG A 98 -8.30 -16.13 12.10
N GLU A 99 -7.05 -15.90 11.70
CA GLU A 99 -6.25 -16.85 10.94
C GLU A 99 -4.84 -16.97 11.57
N PRO A 100 -4.66 -17.84 12.59
CA PRO A 100 -3.35 -18.02 13.24
C PRO A 100 -2.23 -18.43 12.28
N GLY A 101 -2.56 -19.08 11.17
CA GLY A 101 -1.61 -19.39 10.09
C GLY A 101 -1.02 -18.15 9.40
N ALA A 102 -1.64 -16.97 9.56
CA ALA A 102 -1.22 -15.72 8.93
C ALA A 102 -0.27 -14.89 9.80
N LEU A 103 0.00 -15.31 11.04
CA LEU A 103 0.73 -14.51 12.02
C LEU A 103 2.11 -14.06 11.53
N ARG A 104 2.79 -14.88 10.71
CA ARG A 104 4.08 -14.51 10.11
C ARG A 104 3.94 -13.31 9.17
N ASP A 105 3.01 -13.38 8.23
CA ASP A 105 2.77 -12.33 7.24
C ASP A 105 2.23 -11.07 7.92
N VAL A 106 1.33 -11.21 8.89
CA VAL A 106 0.79 -10.10 9.68
C VAL A 106 1.92 -9.38 10.42
N ARG A 107 2.81 -10.10 11.10
CA ARG A 107 3.97 -9.49 11.77
C ARG A 107 4.90 -8.77 10.80
N ALA A 108 5.13 -9.33 9.62
CA ALA A 108 5.97 -8.68 8.60
C ALA A 108 5.34 -7.37 8.11
N ILE A 109 4.03 -7.35 7.86
CA ILE A 109 3.31 -6.15 7.44
C ILE A 109 3.31 -5.11 8.56
N LEU A 110 3.02 -5.49 9.81
CA LEU A 110 3.03 -4.56 10.94
C LEU A 110 4.41 -3.94 11.17
N ALA A 111 5.47 -4.75 11.11
CA ALA A 111 6.85 -4.24 11.20
C ALA A 111 7.19 -3.30 10.04
N TRP A 112 6.72 -3.59 8.83
CA TRP A 112 6.89 -2.69 7.68
C TRP A 112 6.14 -1.37 7.89
N LEU A 113 4.92 -1.40 8.43
CA LEU A 113 4.14 -0.21 8.77
C LEU A 113 4.82 0.64 9.86
N ASP A 114 5.45 0.02 10.85
CA ASP A 114 6.21 0.74 11.88
C ASP A 114 7.45 1.42 11.30
N ASN A 115 8.04 0.85 10.23
CA ASN A 115 9.25 1.36 9.57
C ASN A 115 8.99 2.24 8.34
N LEU A 116 7.73 2.46 7.97
CA LEU A 116 7.36 3.32 6.83
C LEU A 116 7.67 4.80 7.08
N ARG A 117 7.75 5.26 8.33
CA ARG A 117 8.13 6.66 8.70
C ARG A 117 9.65 6.87 8.84
N PRO A 118 10.42 6.00 9.53
CA PRO A 118 11.88 6.16 9.67
C PRO A 118 12.64 6.23 8.33
N VAL A 119 12.18 5.49 7.31
CA VAL A 119 12.86 5.45 6.01
C VAL A 119 12.58 6.71 5.16
N GLN A 120 11.55 7.50 5.49
CA GLN A 120 11.24 8.75 4.79
C GLN A 120 11.97 9.97 5.39
N ALA A 121 12.30 9.94 6.69
CA ALA A 121 13.06 11.02 7.33
C ALA A 121 14.52 11.08 6.84
N ASP A 122 15.16 9.92 6.65
CA ASP A 122 16.57 9.86 6.20
C ASP A 122 16.74 10.24 4.72
N LEU A 123 15.74 10.00 3.87
CA LEU A 123 15.80 10.35 2.44
C LEU A 123 15.82 11.87 2.18
N PHE A 124 15.29 12.68 3.11
CA PHE A 124 15.35 14.16 3.02
C PHE A 124 16.49 14.77 3.83
N ALA A 125 17.00 14.09 4.86
CA ALA A 125 18.20 14.53 5.57
C ALA A 125 19.48 14.38 4.71
N ALA A 126 19.50 13.43 3.76
CA ALA A 126 20.62 13.23 2.83
C ALA A 126 20.61 14.16 1.60
N LEU A 127 19.58 15.01 1.46
CA LEU A 127 19.42 15.99 0.36
C LEU A 127 19.48 17.45 0.84
N ALA A 128 19.74 17.68 2.14
CA ALA A 128 19.97 18.98 2.75
C ALA A 128 21.47 19.20 2.99
#